data_AF-A0A7Y3FMU5-F1
#
_entry.id   AF-A0A7Y3FMU5-F1
#
_cell.length_a   1.000
_cell.length_b   1.000
_cell.length_c   1.000
_cell.angle_alpha   90.00
_cell.angle_beta   90.00
_cell.angle_gamma   90.00
#
_symmetry.space_group_name_H-M   'P 1'
#
loop_
_entity.id
_entity.type
_entity.pdbx_description
1 polymer ?
#
loop_
_entity_poly.entity_id
_entity_poly.type
_entity_poly.pdbx_seq_one_letter_code
_entity_poly.pdbx_strand_id
1 'polypeptide(L)'
;MRWFSSDQERRLWIYVLLLIVAIYSTLGLARSIAGELRMRGLFDTVFVIGFVLIIFAIVVHAFWTGRSGVEIVVILVFVAVYIMVFARMGIPEERTHLFEYGAVAIVVLEALRERKRGHRSVPVPAILAILITASLGIIDEIIQFFMPSRVFDPIDIGFNVLAAVMAVTASVTLGWVQRRARSASP
;
A
#
# COMPACT_ATOMS: atom_id res chain seq x y z
N MET A 1 -27.40 5.36 16.42
CA MET A 1 -25.96 5.74 16.43
C MET A 1 -25.43 5.63 15.01
N ARG A 2 -24.91 6.71 14.41
CA ARG A 2 -24.22 6.62 13.10
C ARG A 2 -22.85 6.00 13.33
N TRP A 3 -22.51 4.92 12.65
CA TRP A 3 -21.22 4.23 12.82
C TRP A 3 -20.05 4.97 12.16
N PHE A 4 -20.33 5.82 11.17
CA PHE A 4 -19.36 6.66 10.45
C PHE A 4 -19.57 8.16 10.76
N SER A 5 -18.51 8.96 10.68
CA SER A 5 -18.55 10.42 10.84
C SER A 5 -19.03 11.13 9.56
N SER A 6 -18.74 10.59 8.38
CA SER A 6 -19.14 11.14 7.08
C SER A 6 -19.39 10.04 6.02
N ASP A 7 -20.06 10.40 4.93
CA ASP A 7 -20.24 9.51 3.77
C ASP A 7 -18.91 9.20 3.07
N GLN A 8 -17.94 10.10 3.17
CA GLN A 8 -16.58 9.86 2.68
C GLN A 8 -15.87 8.82 3.55
N GLU A 9 -15.98 8.88 4.88
CA GLU A 9 -15.43 7.85 5.77
C GLU A 9 -15.99 6.47 5.41
N ARG A 10 -17.32 6.39 5.21
CA ARG A 10 -17.98 5.14 4.81
C ARG A 10 -17.43 4.60 3.48
N ARG A 11 -17.27 5.45 2.46
CA ARG A 11 -16.71 5.04 1.16
C ARG A 11 -15.28 4.54 1.29
N LEU A 12 -14.45 5.19 2.09
CA LEU A 12 -13.07 4.76 2.31
C LEU A 12 -13.00 3.39 2.99
N TRP A 13 -13.85 3.12 3.99
CA TRP A 13 -13.93 1.77 4.59
C TRP A 13 -14.45 0.72 3.63
N ILE A 14 -15.37 1.07 2.72
CA ILE A 14 -15.78 0.16 1.63
C ILE A 14 -14.59 -0.13 0.71
N TYR A 15 -13.76 0.86 0.36
CA TYR A 15 -12.55 0.63 -0.43
C TYR A 15 -11.54 -0.25 0.30
N VAL A 16 -11.34 -0.06 1.61
CA VAL A 16 -10.51 -0.97 2.42
C VAL A 16 -11.05 -2.41 2.33
N LEU A 17 -12.36 -2.59 2.51
CA LEU A 17 -12.99 -3.91 2.42
C LEU A 17 -12.82 -4.52 1.02
N LEU A 18 -13.05 -3.75 -0.04
CA LEU A 18 -12.90 -4.22 -1.42
C LEU A 18 -11.46 -4.61 -1.74
N LEU A 19 -10.47 -3.84 -1.26
CA LEU A 19 -9.05 -4.18 -1.41
C LEU A 19 -8.71 -5.48 -0.70
N ILE A 20 -9.15 -5.66 0.56
CA ILE A 20 -8.92 -6.88 1.32
C ILE A 20 -9.57 -8.09 0.64
N VAL A 21 -10.83 -7.96 0.20
CA VAL A 21 -11.53 -9.03 -0.52
C VAL A 21 -10.79 -9.37 -1.81
N ALA A 22 -10.32 -8.37 -2.56
CA ALA A 22 -9.53 -8.60 -3.77
C ALA A 22 -8.26 -9.38 -3.44
N ILE A 23 -7.44 -8.92 -2.49
CA ILE A 23 -6.20 -9.58 -2.06
C ILE A 23 -6.49 -11.05 -1.71
N TYR A 24 -7.42 -11.29 -0.77
CA TYR A 24 -7.72 -12.63 -0.27
C TYR A 24 -8.31 -13.56 -1.35
N SER A 25 -9.15 -13.03 -2.24
CA SER A 25 -9.71 -13.80 -3.36
C SER A 25 -8.66 -14.19 -4.41
N THR A 26 -7.58 -13.39 -4.51
CA THR A 26 -6.52 -13.62 -5.50
C THR A 26 -5.37 -14.46 -4.99
N LEU A 27 -5.26 -14.74 -3.68
CA LEU A 27 -4.16 -15.52 -3.09
C LEU A 27 -3.86 -16.83 -3.83
N GLY A 28 -4.89 -17.64 -4.12
CA GLY A 28 -4.72 -18.91 -4.84
C GLY A 28 -4.46 -18.75 -6.34
N LEU A 29 -5.12 -17.77 -6.97
CA LEU A 29 -5.01 -17.51 -8.41
C LEU A 29 -3.65 -16.90 -8.78
N ALA A 30 -3.22 -15.89 -8.02
CA ALA A 30 -1.95 -15.20 -8.22
C ALA A 30 -0.78 -16.18 -8.17
N ARG A 31 -0.80 -17.13 -7.23
CA ARG A 31 0.21 -18.18 -7.14
C ARG A 31 0.23 -19.12 -8.35
N SER A 32 -0.95 -19.53 -8.82
CA SER A 32 -1.07 -20.41 -9.99
C SER A 32 -0.50 -19.73 -11.25
N ILE A 33 -0.85 -18.46 -11.46
CA ILE A 33 -0.33 -17.64 -12.56
C ILE A 33 1.18 -17.41 -12.40
N ALA A 34 1.64 -17.07 -11.19
CA ALA A 34 3.06 -16.86 -10.92
C ALA A 34 3.90 -18.12 -11.15
N GLY A 35 3.40 -19.29 -10.76
CA GLY A 35 4.04 -20.58 -11.01
C GLY A 35 4.18 -20.85 -12.51
N GLU A 36 3.11 -20.66 -13.28
CA GLU A 36 3.12 -20.84 -14.73
C GLU A 36 4.08 -19.86 -15.44
N LEU A 37 4.05 -18.58 -15.05
CA LEU A 37 4.96 -17.57 -15.57
C LEU A 37 6.42 -17.89 -15.23
N ARG A 38 6.68 -18.45 -14.04
CA ARG A 38 8.03 -18.85 -13.61
C ARG A 38 8.53 -20.06 -14.39
N MET A 39 7.69 -21.07 -14.61
CA MET A 39 8.06 -22.23 -15.43
C MET A 39 8.45 -21.83 -16.85
N ARG A 40 7.85 -20.75 -17.38
CA ARG A 40 8.16 -20.20 -18.70
C ARG A 40 9.33 -19.21 -18.71
N GLY A 41 9.94 -18.91 -17.55
CA GLY A 41 10.98 -17.87 -17.43
C GLY A 41 10.48 -16.44 -17.69
N LEU A 42 9.15 -16.23 -17.71
CA LEU A 42 8.53 -14.94 -18.05
C LEU A 42 8.23 -14.09 -16.81
N PHE A 43 8.27 -14.68 -15.62
CA PHE A 43 7.86 -14.02 -14.38
C PHE A 43 8.55 -12.68 -14.17
N ASP A 44 9.89 -12.65 -14.20
CA ASP A 44 10.65 -11.43 -13.96
C ASP A 44 10.38 -10.37 -15.04
N THR A 45 10.18 -10.80 -16.29
CA THR A 45 9.90 -9.89 -17.40
C THR A 45 8.54 -9.22 -17.25
N VAL A 46 7.48 -10.00 -17.03
CA VAL A 46 6.12 -9.49 -16.82
C VAL A 46 6.07 -8.56 -15.60
N PHE A 47 6.78 -8.96 -14.54
CA PHE A 47 6.85 -8.16 -13.32
C PHE A 47 7.54 -6.81 -13.57
N VAL A 48 8.72 -6.79 -14.19
CA VAL A 48 9.47 -5.55 -14.48
C VAL A 48 8.66 -4.64 -15.38
N ILE A 49 8.00 -5.17 -16.42
CA ILE A 49 7.13 -4.39 -17.29
C ILE A 49 5.99 -3.75 -16.48
N GLY A 50 5.27 -4.53 -15.67
CA GLY A 50 4.19 -4.01 -14.83
C GLY A 50 4.66 -2.91 -13.89
N PHE A 51 5.82 -3.12 -13.27
CA PHE A 51 6.41 -2.15 -12.37
C PHE A 51 6.83 -0.84 -13.07
N VAL A 52 7.46 -0.93 -14.25
CA VAL A 52 7.81 0.24 -15.07
C VAL A 52 6.56 1.00 -15.49
N LEU A 53 5.48 0.30 -15.88
CA LEU A 53 4.21 0.93 -16.25
C LEU A 53 3.58 1.69 -15.07
N ILE A 54 3.66 1.14 -13.85
CA ILE A 54 3.18 1.83 -12.64
C ILE A 54 3.99 3.09 -12.37
N ILE A 55 5.33 3.01 -12.41
CA ILE A 55 6.19 4.19 -12.23
C ILE A 55 5.88 5.24 -13.30
N PHE A 56 5.79 4.81 -14.56
CA PHE A 56 5.47 5.69 -15.68
C PHE A 56 4.12 6.38 -15.46
N ALA A 57 3.08 5.65 -15.06
CA ALA A 57 1.77 6.21 -14.74
C ALA A 57 1.85 7.23 -13.59
N ILE A 58 2.62 6.95 -12.53
CA ILE A 58 2.83 7.86 -11.39
C ILE A 58 3.53 9.15 -11.86
N VAL A 59 4.60 9.03 -12.66
CA VAL A 59 5.37 10.18 -13.16
C VAL A 59 4.53 11.04 -14.11
N VAL A 60 3.83 10.42 -15.07
CA VAL A 60 2.93 11.11 -16.00
C VAL A 60 1.82 11.82 -15.22
N HIS A 61 1.18 11.14 -14.27
CA HIS A 61 0.14 11.74 -13.44
C HIS A 61 0.67 12.90 -12.59
N ALA A 62 1.86 12.77 -11.99
CA ALA A 62 2.48 13.83 -11.22
C ALA A 62 2.83 15.06 -12.08
N PHE A 63 3.30 14.84 -13.30
CA PHE A 63 3.59 15.90 -14.27
C PHE A 63 2.31 16.62 -14.70
N TRP A 64 1.26 15.88 -15.03
CA TRP A 64 -0.02 16.44 -15.50
C TRP A 64 -0.79 17.17 -14.40
N THR A 65 -0.59 16.79 -13.14
CA THR A 65 -1.23 17.46 -11.99
C THR A 65 -0.49 18.70 -11.50
N GLY A 66 0.62 19.09 -12.17
CA GLY A 66 1.35 20.33 -11.85
C GLY A 66 2.02 20.30 -10.48
N ARG A 67 2.48 19.13 -10.01
CA ARG A 67 3.10 19.00 -8.68
C ARG A 67 4.40 19.79 -8.57
N SER A 68 4.68 20.28 -7.37
CA SER A 68 5.93 21.01 -7.09
C SER A 68 7.17 20.12 -7.24
N GLY A 69 8.32 20.69 -7.58
CA GLY A 69 9.58 19.94 -7.76
C GLY A 69 9.98 19.12 -6.53
N VAL A 70 9.70 19.64 -5.32
CA VAL A 70 9.95 18.93 -4.05
C VAL A 70 9.02 17.71 -3.89
N GLU A 71 7.75 17.81 -4.31
CA GLU A 71 6.84 16.65 -4.31
C GLU A 71 7.33 15.55 -5.23
N ILE A 72 7.83 15.91 -6.42
CA ILE A 72 8.41 14.96 -7.37
C ILE A 72 9.61 14.26 -6.75
N VAL A 73 10.53 14.98 -6.10
CA VAL A 73 11.69 14.39 -5.41
C VAL A 73 11.25 13.42 -4.30
N VAL A 74 10.26 13.79 -3.48
CA VAL A 74 9.76 12.89 -2.43
C VAL A 74 9.15 11.63 -3.02
N ILE A 75 8.34 11.74 -4.09
CA ILE A 75 7.79 10.57 -4.80
C ILE A 75 8.94 9.69 -5.31
N LEU A 76 9.94 10.27 -5.98
CA LEU A 76 11.08 9.53 -6.53
C LEU A 76 11.90 8.83 -5.45
N VAL A 77 12.11 9.45 -4.28
CA VAL A 77 12.79 8.82 -3.13
C VAL A 77 12.03 7.61 -2.64
N PHE A 78 10.71 7.71 -2.43
CA PHE A 78 9.92 6.57 -1.98
C PHE A 78 9.83 5.48 -3.04
N VAL A 79 9.71 5.84 -4.32
CA VAL A 79 9.81 4.88 -5.43
C VAL A 79 11.16 4.17 -5.41
N ALA A 80 12.27 4.90 -5.25
CA ALA A 80 13.61 4.32 -5.19
C ALA A 80 13.79 3.39 -3.97
N VAL A 81 13.25 3.74 -2.81
CA VAL A 81 13.24 2.88 -1.62
C VAL A 81 12.41 1.62 -1.88
N TYR A 82 11.22 1.75 -2.48
CA TYR A 82 10.39 0.62 -2.90
C TYR A 82 11.17 -0.30 -3.87
N ILE A 83 11.85 0.27 -4.87
CA ILE A 83 12.71 -0.47 -5.81
C ILE A 83 13.85 -1.19 -5.08
N MET A 84 14.53 -0.51 -4.17
CA MET A 84 15.67 -1.10 -3.46
C MET A 84 15.24 -2.29 -2.60
N VAL A 85 14.17 -2.11 -1.81
CA VAL A 85 13.59 -3.17 -0.97
C VAL A 85 13.15 -4.33 -1.85
N PHE A 86 12.45 -4.02 -2.95
CA PHE A 86 12.01 -5.00 -3.93
C PHE A 86 13.16 -5.79 -4.56
N ALA A 87 14.22 -5.10 -5.00
CA ALA A 87 15.38 -5.72 -5.66
C ALA A 87 16.20 -6.61 -4.71
N ARG A 88 16.04 -6.44 -3.39
CA ARG A 88 16.69 -7.26 -2.37
C ARG A 88 15.85 -8.47 -1.94
N MET A 89 14.56 -8.53 -2.29
CA MET A 89 13.70 -9.68 -1.97
C MET A 89 13.94 -10.83 -2.94
N GLY A 90 14.25 -12.02 -2.41
CA GLY A 90 14.54 -13.21 -3.22
C GLY A 90 13.29 -13.96 -3.72
N ILE A 91 12.15 -13.80 -3.03
CA ILE A 91 10.93 -14.58 -3.31
C ILE A 91 9.85 -13.66 -3.89
N PRO A 92 9.38 -13.93 -5.11
CA PRO A 92 8.39 -13.08 -5.78
C PRO A 92 7.05 -12.90 -5.10
N GLU A 93 6.60 -13.88 -4.32
CA GLU A 93 5.33 -13.82 -3.57
C GLU A 93 5.40 -12.70 -2.51
N GLU A 94 6.52 -12.57 -1.80
CA GLU A 94 6.78 -11.50 -0.80
C GLU A 94 6.75 -10.09 -1.41
N ARG A 95 6.99 -9.98 -2.73
CA ARG A 95 7.11 -8.69 -3.40
C ARG A 95 5.77 -8.04 -3.74
N THR A 96 4.68 -8.80 -3.84
CA THR A 96 3.33 -8.25 -4.11
C THR A 96 2.71 -7.64 -2.86
N HIS A 97 2.97 -8.26 -1.69
CA HIS A 97 2.53 -7.78 -0.38
C HIS A 97 2.93 -6.32 -0.12
N LEU A 98 4.11 -5.92 -0.58
CA LEU A 98 4.61 -4.55 -0.42
C LEU A 98 3.70 -3.48 -1.06
N PHE A 99 3.10 -3.80 -2.21
CA PHE A 99 2.19 -2.89 -2.92
C PHE A 99 0.77 -2.97 -2.37
N GLU A 100 0.28 -4.19 -2.13
CA GLU A 100 -1.07 -4.46 -1.66
C GLU A 100 -1.31 -3.84 -0.27
N TYR A 101 -0.45 -4.15 0.69
CA TYR A 101 -0.57 -3.65 2.05
C TYR A 101 -0.17 -2.17 2.16
N GLY A 102 0.71 -1.68 1.27
CA GLY A 102 0.97 -0.25 1.13
C GLY A 102 -0.30 0.52 0.71
N ALA A 103 -1.04 0.01 -0.29
CA ALA A 103 -2.30 0.59 -0.73
C ALA A 103 -3.37 0.56 0.37
N VAL A 104 -3.53 -0.59 1.04
CA VAL A 104 -4.44 -0.73 2.20
C VAL A 104 -4.10 0.31 3.28
N ALA A 105 -2.82 0.45 3.64
CA ALA A 105 -2.39 1.42 4.66
C ALA A 105 -2.73 2.87 4.31
N ILE A 106 -2.61 3.26 3.04
CA ILE A 106 -2.98 4.60 2.57
C ILE A 106 -4.49 4.82 2.72
N VAL A 107 -5.32 3.87 2.27
CA VAL A 107 -6.78 4.04 2.33
C VAL A 107 -7.27 4.03 3.78
N VAL A 108 -6.70 3.19 4.65
CA VAL A 108 -6.98 3.20 6.10
C VAL A 108 -6.57 4.52 6.72
N LEU A 109 -5.40 5.06 6.38
CA LEU A 109 -4.94 6.37 6.86
C LEU A 109 -5.92 7.49 6.49
N GLU A 110 -6.39 7.51 5.24
CA GLU A 110 -7.38 8.49 4.79
C GLU A 110 -8.72 8.32 5.51
N ALA A 111 -9.19 7.09 5.74
CA ALA A 111 -10.41 6.83 6.50
C ALA A 111 -10.30 7.36 7.94
N LEU A 112 -9.15 7.14 8.60
CA LEU A 112 -8.90 7.62 9.96
C LEU A 112 -8.73 9.14 10.03
N ARG A 113 -8.11 9.76 9.02
CA ARG A 113 -8.04 11.23 8.89
C ARG A 113 -9.42 11.85 8.74
N GLU A 114 -10.27 11.24 7.91
CA GLU A 114 -11.65 11.69 7.70
C GLU A 114 -12.49 11.55 8.96
N ARG A 115 -12.33 10.43 9.69
CA ARG A 115 -12.94 10.25 11.02
C ARG A 115 -12.51 11.35 11.99
N LYS A 116 -11.22 11.70 12.04
CA LYS A 116 -10.69 12.78 12.88
C LYS A 116 -11.27 14.15 12.52
N ARG A 117 -11.41 14.45 11.22
CA ARG A 117 -12.05 15.70 10.74
C ARG A 117 -13.52 15.80 11.14
N GLY A 118 -14.23 14.68 11.17
CA GLY A 118 -15.60 14.58 11.67
C GLY A 118 -15.75 14.67 13.20
N HIS A 119 -14.79 15.29 13.90
CA HIS A 119 -14.78 15.52 15.35
C HIS A 119 -14.86 14.26 16.22
N ARG A 120 -14.45 13.09 15.70
CA ARG A 120 -14.28 11.89 16.51
C ARG A 120 -12.85 11.74 17.00
N SER A 121 -12.71 11.19 18.21
CA SER A 121 -11.39 10.96 18.81
C SER A 121 -10.63 9.90 18.03
N VAL A 122 -9.64 10.36 17.25
CA VAL A 122 -8.61 9.52 16.61
C VAL A 122 -7.27 10.21 16.88
N PRO A 123 -6.57 9.86 17.97
CA PRO A 123 -5.43 10.62 18.44
C PRO A 123 -4.28 10.58 17.42
N VAL A 124 -3.95 9.37 16.93
CA VAL A 124 -2.80 9.14 16.05
C VAL A 124 -3.18 8.31 14.81
N PRO A 125 -3.83 8.92 13.79
CA PRO A 125 -4.29 8.22 12.59
C PRO A 125 -3.19 7.42 11.86
N ALA A 126 -1.95 7.93 11.83
CA ALA A 126 -0.82 7.28 11.18
C ALA A 126 -0.43 5.96 11.85
N ILE A 127 -0.26 5.97 13.17
CA ILE A 127 0.09 4.77 13.94
C ILE A 127 -1.06 3.76 13.85
N LEU A 128 -2.30 4.22 14.00
CA LEU A 128 -3.46 3.34 13.87
C LEU A 128 -3.58 2.72 12.48
N ALA A 129 -3.26 3.44 11.40
CA ALA A 129 -3.25 2.89 10.06
C ALA A 129 -2.22 1.76 9.90
N ILE A 130 -1.02 1.95 10.46
CA ILE A 130 0.03 0.91 10.48
C ILE A 130 -0.45 -0.30 11.27
N LEU A 131 -1.00 -0.11 12.48
CA LEU A 131 -1.47 -1.20 13.34
C LEU A 131 -2.63 -1.99 12.74
N ILE A 132 -3.60 -1.31 12.12
CA ILE A 132 -4.72 -1.94 11.43
C ILE A 132 -4.20 -2.75 10.24
N THR A 133 -3.31 -2.18 9.43
CA THR A 133 -2.74 -2.87 8.27
C THR A 133 -1.89 -4.07 8.68
N ALA A 134 -1.10 -3.94 9.75
CA ALA A 134 -0.34 -5.04 10.34
C ALA A 134 -1.27 -6.18 10.81
N SER A 135 -2.39 -5.82 11.45
CA SER A 135 -3.40 -6.78 11.89
C SER A 135 -4.04 -7.51 10.72
N LEU A 136 -4.29 -6.81 9.60
CA LEU A 136 -4.75 -7.43 8.36
C LEU A 136 -3.70 -8.36 7.75
N GLY A 137 -2.42 -8.00 7.82
CA GLY A 137 -1.32 -8.88 7.39
C GLY A 137 -1.20 -10.15 8.23
N ILE A 138 -1.49 -10.08 9.53
CA ILE A 138 -1.57 -11.27 10.39
C ILE A 138 -2.76 -12.16 9.99
N ILE A 139 -3.91 -11.56 9.69
CA ILE A 139 -5.10 -12.30 9.24
C ILE A 139 -4.82 -13.01 7.90
N ASP A 140 -4.11 -12.35 6.99
CA ASP A 140 -3.69 -12.92 5.71
C ASP A 140 -2.81 -14.15 5.92
N GLU A 141 -1.80 -14.06 6.78
CA GLU A 141 -0.92 -15.17 7.10
C GLU A 141 -1.68 -16.33 7.76
N ILE A 142 -2.68 -16.03 8.61
CA ILE A 142 -3.59 -17.03 9.18
C ILE A 142 -4.42 -17.70 8.07
N ILE A 143 -4.94 -16.96 7.10
CA ILE A 143 -5.70 -17.53 5.97
C ILE A 143 -4.79 -18.41 5.11
N GLN A 144 -3.57 -17.94 4.84
CA GLN A 144 -2.54 -18.63 4.09
C GLN A 144 -2.08 -19.92 4.77
N PHE A 145 -2.03 -19.96 6.11
CA PHE A 145 -1.74 -21.17 6.87
C PHE A 145 -2.74 -22.31 6.62
N PHE A 146 -4.00 -22.01 6.27
CA PHE A 146 -4.97 -23.04 5.89
C PHE A 146 -4.82 -23.52 4.45
N MET A 147 -3.92 -22.92 3.65
CA MET A 147 -3.65 -23.37 2.29
C MET A 147 -2.64 -24.53 2.31
N PRO A 148 -2.96 -25.70 1.71
CA PRO A 148 -2.13 -26.92 1.81
C PRO A 148 -0.68 -26.77 1.33
N SER A 149 -0.42 -25.75 0.51
CA SER A 149 0.85 -25.50 -0.15
C SER A 149 1.68 -24.38 0.50
N ARG A 150 1.27 -23.85 1.65
CA ARG A 150 1.97 -22.74 2.33
C ARG A 150 2.15 -23.03 3.82
N VAL A 151 3.30 -22.61 4.35
CA VAL A 151 3.62 -22.67 5.77
C VAL A 151 3.52 -21.25 6.31
N PHE A 152 3.10 -21.12 7.56
CA PHE A 152 3.08 -19.82 8.25
C PHE A 152 4.50 -19.23 8.27
N ASP A 153 4.70 -18.05 7.67
CA ASP A 153 5.97 -17.33 7.66
C ASP A 153 5.85 -15.97 8.37
N PRO A 154 6.46 -15.81 9.56
CA PRO A 154 6.49 -14.51 10.25
C PRO A 154 7.16 -13.38 9.48
N ILE A 155 8.00 -13.69 8.48
CA ILE A 155 8.68 -12.69 7.64
C ILE A 155 7.65 -11.93 6.78
N ASP A 156 6.58 -12.59 6.33
CA ASP A 156 5.52 -11.96 5.55
C ASP A 156 4.76 -10.90 6.34
N ILE A 157 4.50 -11.17 7.63
CA ILE A 157 3.95 -10.18 8.55
C ILE A 157 4.90 -8.97 8.65
N GLY A 158 6.21 -9.23 8.71
CA GLY A 158 7.24 -8.19 8.70
C GLY A 158 7.17 -7.31 7.44
N PHE A 159 6.98 -7.91 6.27
CA PHE A 159 6.84 -7.17 5.02
C PHE A 159 5.54 -6.36 4.93
N ASN A 160 4.42 -6.91 5.42
CA ASN A 160 3.15 -6.19 5.51
C ASN A 160 3.28 -4.94 6.43
N VAL A 161 3.97 -5.08 7.56
CA VAL A 161 4.29 -3.96 8.46
C VAL A 161 5.19 -2.95 7.76
N LEU A 162 6.26 -3.40 7.09
CA LEU A 162 7.18 -2.53 6.36
C LEU A 162 6.45 -1.73 5.26
N ALA A 163 5.59 -2.39 4.49
CA ALA A 163 4.75 -1.76 3.47
C ALA A 163 3.88 -0.65 4.08
N ALA A 164 3.21 -0.94 5.19
CA ALA A 164 2.37 0.03 5.88
C ALA A 164 3.18 1.24 6.39
N VAL A 165 4.34 1.00 7.01
CA VAL A 165 5.24 2.06 7.51
C VAL A 165 5.71 2.95 6.37
N MET A 166 6.20 2.36 5.28
CA MET A 166 6.70 3.13 4.12
C MET A 166 5.58 3.97 3.49
N ALA A 167 4.42 3.37 3.23
CA ALA A 167 3.31 4.04 2.57
C ALA A 167 2.71 5.17 3.43
N VAL A 168 2.53 4.93 4.74
CA VAL A 168 2.03 5.95 5.67
C VAL A 168 3.04 7.09 5.81
N THR A 169 4.33 6.78 5.94
CA THR A 169 5.39 7.80 6.04
C THR A 169 5.46 8.65 4.78
N ALA A 170 5.38 8.03 3.59
CA ALA A 170 5.30 8.72 2.31
C ALA A 170 4.10 9.68 2.25
N SER A 171 2.90 9.20 2.59
CA SER A 171 1.68 10.02 2.59
C SER A 171 1.74 11.19 3.57
N VAL A 172 2.26 10.97 4.79
CA VAL A 172 2.44 12.03 5.78
C VAL A 172 3.45 13.08 5.30
N THR A 173 4.59 12.63 4.75
CA THR A 173 5.66 13.50 4.27
C THR A 173 5.21 14.34 3.09
N LEU A 174 4.57 13.72 2.09
CA LEU A 174 3.99 14.42 0.93
C LEU A 174 2.94 15.45 1.34
N GLY A 175 2.04 15.08 2.26
CA GLY A 175 1.04 16.02 2.77
C GLY A 175 1.65 17.20 3.53
N TRP A 176 2.78 17.00 4.22
CA TRP A 176 3.52 18.08 4.87
C TRP A 176 4.22 19.00 3.86
N VAL A 177 4.87 18.44 2.84
CA VAL A 177 5.50 19.20 1.75
C VAL A 177 4.47 20.06 1.02
N GLN A 178 3.32 19.48 0.67
CA GLN A 178 2.24 20.20 -0.02
C GLN A 178 1.70 21.38 0.79
N ARG A 179 1.52 21.20 2.11
CA ARG A 179 1.08 22.31 2.98
C ARG A 179 2.10 23.44 3.02
N ARG A 180 3.40 23.12 3.10
CA ARG A 180 4.48 24.12 3.07
C ARG A 180 4.57 24.85 1.73
N ALA A 181 4.45 24.13 0.61
CA ALA A 181 4.49 24.74 -0.72
C ALA A 181 3.34 25.73 -0.94
N ARG A 182 2.13 25.38 -0.48
CA ARG A 182 0.95 26.26 -0.55
C ARG A 182 1.09 27.51 0.32
N SER A 183 1.68 27.40 1.51
CA SER A 183 1.92 28.57 2.37
C SER A 183 3.04 29.51 1.86
N ALA A 184 3.87 29.05 0.94
CA ALA A 184 4.98 29.82 0.36
C ALA A 184 4.63 30.46 -1.00
N SER A 185 3.43 30.21 -1.52
CA SER A 185 2.92 30.84 -2.74
C SER A 185 2.17 32.12 -2.34
N PRO A 186 2.61 33.32 -2.76
CA PRO A 186 1.99 34.60 -2.40
C PRO A 186 0.59 34.79 -3.01
#